data_AF-A0A8T0CCW3-F1
#
_entry.id   AF-A0A8T0CCW3-F1
#
_cell.length_a   1.000
_cell.length_b   1.000
_cell.length_c   1.000
_cell.angle_alpha   90.00
_cell.angle_beta   90.00
_cell.angle_gamma   90.00
#
_symmetry.space_group_name_H-M   'P 1'
#
loop_
_entity.id
_entity.type
_entity.pdbx_description
1 polymer ?
#
loop_
_entity_poly.entity_id
_entity_poly.type
_entity_poly.pdbx_seq_one_letter_code
_entity_poly.pdbx_strand_id
1 'polypeptide(L)'
;MVAVILVLGLCAMPNLYQNKTQLSISALPQAQTLPSPDTLVQLLQSHGFSVAQIGSGEPTLVTLTSQTASASAQAVLAEALRDQATVKVVEQATAPYWLQRLGLSPIKLGLDLNGGVLFVLKVDTDKALEKRMENIALEAKSQRIRDKLKGVRIERSSVAGLELVALPQGAAALQQLQTALLAQFQHLSVQTHKHGNLLRATLSYDEAGKAAFEKQTMTQALTTLRSRIEELGITEAVTQRQGANYIRIELPGVQEPAAAKRIIGATAQLSFHALQEFGGKRVKAEYGMVGLDPLAIFTGADIDSAQAGRDEYGKPLVQLFLSSRGGDKMLRFSRANVGQPMATMYSEYIADSRGEIHQSSQVISVATIQQVLGQRFSITNLGSWQKAQDLALLLRAGSLDAPLTIVTERTIGPNLGAQNIASGFGALALGLSLTLGFMLLWYRKLGVIACMALVANLVCLVGLMSLLPGVVLTLPGIAGLVLTIGMAVDTNVIIFERIKEERRQGSSMRGAKTWLSASAKQHYRCQFDDHDHRAGVDVHWLWPG
;
A
#
# COMPACT_ATOMS: atom_id res chain seq x y z
N MET A 1 -24.09 -17.44 -22.32
CA MET A 1 -24.42 -18.28 -21.13
C MET A 1 -23.40 -19.40 -20.95
N VAL A 2 -23.42 -20.50 -21.72
CA VAL A 2 -22.48 -21.63 -21.51
C VAL A 2 -21.01 -21.21 -21.59
N ALA A 3 -20.63 -20.38 -22.58
CA ALA A 3 -19.28 -19.83 -22.67
C ALA A 3 -18.88 -18.98 -21.45
N VAL A 4 -19.82 -18.22 -20.89
CA VAL A 4 -19.59 -17.40 -19.68
C VAL A 4 -19.37 -18.30 -18.46
N ILE A 5 -20.18 -19.36 -18.31
CA ILE A 5 -20.02 -20.35 -17.23
C ILE A 5 -18.67 -21.06 -17.35
N LEU A 6 -18.23 -21.42 -18.56
CA LEU A 6 -16.92 -22.03 -18.78
C LEU A 6 -15.77 -21.09 -18.44
N VAL A 7 -15.86 -19.81 -18.83
CA VAL A 7 -14.84 -18.80 -18.50
C VAL A 7 -14.78 -18.57 -16.99
N LEU A 8 -15.92 -18.35 -16.33
CA LEU A 8 -15.95 -18.16 -14.87
C LEU A 8 -15.52 -19.44 -14.14
N GLY A 9 -15.85 -20.62 -14.65
CA GLY A 9 -15.37 -21.89 -14.12
C GLY A 9 -13.85 -22.04 -14.22
N LEU A 10 -13.27 -21.59 -15.34
CA LEU A 10 -11.81 -21.53 -15.49
C LEU A 10 -11.19 -20.55 -14.48
N CYS A 11 -11.80 -19.38 -14.29
CA CYS A 11 -11.37 -18.41 -13.27
C CYS A 11 -11.56 -18.93 -11.83
N ALA A 12 -12.48 -19.87 -11.58
CA ALA A 12 -12.69 -20.44 -10.26
C ALA A 12 -11.68 -21.55 -9.91
N MET A 13 -11.09 -22.23 -10.91
CA MET A 13 -10.13 -23.34 -10.70
C MET A 13 -8.93 -23.02 -9.78
N PRO A 14 -8.27 -21.83 -9.84
CA PRO A 14 -7.18 -21.50 -8.93
C PRO A 14 -7.54 -21.67 -7.44
N ASN A 15 -8.81 -21.48 -7.05
CA ASN A 15 -9.25 -21.62 -5.66
C ASN A 15 -9.15 -23.04 -5.11
N LEU A 16 -9.10 -24.06 -5.98
CA LEU A 16 -8.84 -25.44 -5.58
C LEU A 16 -7.39 -25.66 -5.14
N TYR A 17 -6.49 -24.77 -5.54
CA TYR A 17 -5.06 -24.82 -5.27
C TYR A 17 -4.67 -23.63 -4.39
N GLN A 18 -4.99 -23.69 -3.10
CA GLN A 18 -4.55 -22.67 -2.15
C GLN A 18 -3.02 -22.56 -2.15
N ASN A 19 -2.52 -21.32 -2.10
CA ASN A 19 -1.09 -21.05 -2.00
C ASN A 19 -0.55 -21.64 -0.69
N LYS A 20 0.70 -22.10 -0.74
CA LYS A 20 1.42 -22.52 0.47
C LYS A 20 2.50 -21.48 0.76
N THR A 21 2.55 -21.03 2.02
CA THR A 21 3.67 -20.23 2.52
C THR A 21 4.89 -21.15 2.68
N GLN A 22 6.00 -20.74 2.07
CA GLN A 22 7.29 -21.40 2.17
C GLN A 22 8.35 -20.41 2.62
N LEU A 23 9.40 -20.92 3.24
CA LEU A 23 10.58 -20.16 3.60
C LEU A 23 11.60 -20.32 2.46
N SER A 24 11.89 -19.22 1.77
CA SER A 24 12.94 -19.15 0.77
C SER A 24 14.24 -18.72 1.46
N ILE A 25 15.21 -19.63 1.48
CA ILE A 25 16.54 -19.39 2.05
C ILE A 25 17.51 -19.27 0.88
N SER A 26 18.03 -18.06 0.66
CA SER A 26 19.01 -17.78 -0.40
C SER A 26 20.38 -17.51 0.23
N ALA A 27 21.43 -18.13 -0.28
CA ALA A 27 22.80 -17.80 0.09
C ALA A 27 23.08 -16.31 -0.15
N LEU A 28 23.80 -15.68 0.77
CA LEU A 28 24.40 -14.38 0.51
C LEU A 28 25.49 -14.55 -0.57
N PRO A 29 25.72 -13.56 -1.46
CA PRO A 29 26.71 -13.66 -2.55
C PRO A 29 28.16 -13.97 -2.12
N GLN A 30 28.46 -13.89 -0.82
CA GLN A 30 29.77 -14.17 -0.23
C GLN A 30 29.82 -15.47 0.60
N ALA A 31 28.69 -16.13 0.87
CA ALA A 31 28.65 -17.40 1.59
C ALA A 31 28.82 -18.55 0.57
N GLN A 32 29.90 -19.33 0.71
CA GLN A 32 30.25 -20.36 -0.28
C GLN A 32 29.33 -21.60 -0.25
N THR A 33 28.58 -21.82 0.85
CA THR A 33 27.67 -22.96 0.97
C THR A 33 26.54 -22.68 1.95
N LEU A 34 25.29 -22.93 1.54
CA LEU A 34 24.16 -23.05 2.46
C LEU A 34 24.37 -24.23 3.42
N PRO A 35 23.93 -24.14 4.69
CA PRO A 35 23.88 -25.30 5.58
C PRO A 35 22.99 -26.40 4.96
N SER A 36 23.33 -27.66 5.23
CA SER A 36 22.63 -28.79 4.62
C SER A 36 21.14 -28.78 4.99
N PRO A 37 20.25 -29.28 4.11
CA PRO A 37 18.82 -29.37 4.38
C PRO A 37 18.49 -30.00 5.73
N ASP A 38 19.26 -31.01 6.14
CA ASP A 38 19.05 -31.72 7.42
C ASP A 38 19.36 -30.85 8.64
N THR A 39 20.41 -30.02 8.59
CA THR A 39 20.69 -29.04 9.66
C THR A 39 19.57 -28.01 9.80
N LEU A 40 18.99 -27.57 8.68
CA LEU A 40 17.86 -26.63 8.69
C LEU A 40 16.61 -27.28 9.32
N VAL A 41 16.35 -28.54 9.01
CA VAL A 41 15.24 -29.30 9.61
C VAL A 41 15.43 -29.49 11.11
N GLN A 42 16.63 -29.86 11.56
CA GLN A 42 16.92 -30.02 12.99
C GLN A 42 16.77 -28.71 13.76
N LEU A 43 17.24 -27.59 13.20
CA LEU A 43 17.15 -26.27 13.83
C LEU A 43 15.70 -25.78 13.93
N LEU A 44 14.86 -26.09 12.93
CA LEU A 44 13.43 -25.80 13.00
C LEU A 44 12.72 -26.68 14.04
N GLN A 45 13.05 -27.97 14.07
CA GLN A 45 12.45 -28.91 15.03
C GLN A 45 12.85 -28.61 16.49
N SER A 46 14.09 -28.16 16.74
CA SER A 46 14.53 -27.77 18.10
C SER A 46 13.77 -26.57 18.66
N HIS A 47 13.22 -25.72 17.79
CA HIS A 47 12.38 -24.59 18.14
C HIS A 47 10.86 -24.90 18.05
N GLY A 48 10.50 -26.18 17.88
CA GLY A 48 9.10 -26.63 17.89
C GLY A 48 8.37 -26.51 16.56
N PHE A 49 9.08 -26.28 15.44
CA PHE A 49 8.48 -26.21 14.11
C PHE A 49 8.60 -27.54 13.37
N SER A 50 7.46 -28.10 12.95
CA SER A 50 7.41 -29.31 12.13
C SER A 50 7.50 -28.99 10.64
N VAL A 51 8.52 -29.54 9.98
CA VAL A 51 8.80 -29.37 8.54
C VAL A 51 8.05 -30.43 7.73
N ALA A 52 7.30 -30.00 6.71
CA ALA A 52 6.57 -30.89 5.81
C ALA A 52 7.41 -31.32 4.60
N GLN A 53 8.15 -30.38 3.99
CA GLN A 53 8.97 -30.64 2.81
C GLN A 53 10.12 -29.64 2.74
N ILE A 54 11.30 -30.10 2.32
CA ILE A 54 12.46 -29.24 2.04
C ILE A 54 12.93 -29.47 0.60
N GLY A 55 13.10 -28.37 -0.14
CA GLY A 55 13.66 -28.38 -1.50
C GLY A 55 15.17 -28.21 -1.45
N SER A 56 15.90 -29.01 -2.21
CA SER A 56 17.36 -29.05 -2.26
C SER A 56 17.99 -28.06 -3.27
N GLY A 57 17.23 -27.05 -3.72
CA GLY A 57 17.70 -26.03 -4.67
C GLY A 57 18.24 -24.76 -4.03
N GLU A 58 18.80 -23.85 -4.83
CA GLU A 58 19.03 -22.45 -4.48
C GLU A 58 17.97 -21.58 -5.20
N PRO A 59 17.07 -20.90 -4.48
CA PRO A 59 16.91 -20.89 -3.02
C PRO A 59 16.37 -22.21 -2.44
N THR A 60 16.80 -22.52 -1.22
CA THR A 60 16.30 -23.68 -0.46
C THR A 60 14.92 -23.33 0.07
N LEU A 61 13.92 -24.09 -0.34
CA LEU A 61 12.51 -23.85 -0.02
C LEU A 61 12.07 -24.79 1.10
N VAL A 62 11.70 -24.25 2.26
CA VAL A 62 11.18 -25.04 3.37
C VAL A 62 9.69 -24.81 3.51
N THR A 63 8.91 -25.88 3.40
CA THR A 63 7.47 -25.87 3.66
C THR A 63 7.21 -26.41 5.06
N LEU A 64 6.58 -25.62 5.91
CA LEU A 64 6.14 -26.04 7.24
C LEU A 64 4.78 -26.75 7.17
N THR A 65 4.47 -27.58 8.18
CA THR A 65 3.13 -28.17 8.31
C THR A 65 2.07 -27.15 8.68
N SER A 66 2.46 -26.07 9.38
CA SER A 66 1.58 -24.97 9.77
C SER A 66 1.94 -23.70 9.00
N GLN A 67 1.01 -23.22 8.16
CA GLN A 67 1.19 -22.00 7.36
C GLN A 67 1.33 -20.73 8.21
N THR A 68 0.74 -20.70 9.41
CA THR A 68 0.80 -19.55 10.33
C THR A 68 2.14 -19.45 11.07
N ALA A 69 2.91 -20.55 11.12
CA ALA A 69 4.22 -20.60 11.76
C ALA A 69 5.37 -20.10 10.85
N SER A 70 5.09 -19.83 9.57
CA SER A 70 6.12 -19.47 8.59
C SER A 70 6.88 -18.20 8.95
N ALA A 71 6.25 -17.13 9.44
CA ALA A 71 7.00 -15.91 9.79
C ALA A 71 7.73 -15.99 11.15
N SER A 72 7.28 -16.81 12.10
CA SER A 72 8.02 -17.03 13.35
C SER A 72 9.25 -17.91 13.12
N ALA A 73 9.10 -18.94 12.27
CA ALA A 73 10.22 -19.72 11.78
C ALA A 73 11.20 -18.87 10.94
N GLN A 74 10.71 -17.91 10.15
CA GLN A 74 11.55 -16.94 9.45
C GLN A 74 12.40 -16.13 10.42
N ALA A 75 11.82 -15.60 11.50
CA ALA A 75 12.56 -14.79 12.48
C ALA A 75 13.68 -15.61 13.16
N VAL A 76 13.38 -16.85 13.54
CA VAL A 76 14.37 -17.77 14.14
C VAL A 76 15.49 -18.09 13.16
N LEU A 77 15.15 -18.43 11.91
CA LEU A 77 16.14 -18.72 10.88
C LEU A 77 16.94 -17.49 10.46
N ALA A 78 16.33 -16.31 10.40
CA ALA A 78 17.00 -15.07 10.06
C ALA A 78 18.03 -14.66 11.12
N GLU A 79 17.75 -14.92 12.40
CA GLU A 79 18.74 -14.69 13.47
C GLU A 79 19.84 -15.76 13.45
N ALA A 80 19.49 -17.04 13.24
CA ALA A 80 20.46 -18.13 13.20
C ALA A 80 21.39 -18.11 11.97
N LEU A 81 20.89 -17.63 10.82
CA LEU A 81 21.62 -17.63 9.53
C LEU A 81 22.07 -16.23 9.10
N ARG A 82 22.15 -15.29 10.04
CA ARG A 82 22.38 -13.85 9.83
C ARG A 82 23.55 -13.51 8.89
N ASP A 83 24.61 -14.32 8.92
CA ASP A 83 25.83 -14.12 8.12
C ASP A 83 25.92 -14.99 6.86
N GLN A 84 25.01 -15.95 6.68
CA GLN A 84 25.11 -17.00 5.65
C GLN A 84 23.97 -16.97 4.63
N ALA A 85 22.75 -16.59 5.04
CA ALA A 85 21.59 -16.61 4.16
C ALA A 85 20.59 -15.48 4.45
N THR A 86 19.87 -15.07 3.40
CA THR A 86 18.65 -14.26 3.53
C THR A 86 17.44 -15.19 3.56
N VAL A 87 16.60 -15.03 4.58
CA VAL A 87 15.40 -15.84 4.77
C VAL A 87 14.18 -14.97 4.52
N LYS A 88 13.39 -15.32 3.50
CA LYS A 88 12.14 -14.63 3.16
C LYS A 88 10.98 -15.61 3.22
N VAL A 89 9.84 -15.18 3.74
CA VAL A 89 8.58 -15.91 3.54
C VAL A 89 8.09 -15.59 2.14
N VAL A 90 7.87 -16.61 1.33
CA VAL A 90 7.38 -16.50 -0.03
C VAL A 90 6.15 -17.39 -0.16
N GLU A 91 5.08 -16.86 -0.75
CA GLU A 91 3.97 -17.69 -1.18
C GLU A 91 4.29 -18.34 -2.52
N GLN A 92 4.15 -19.66 -2.59
CA GLN A 92 4.17 -20.36 -3.85
C GLN A 92 2.76 -20.74 -4.28
N ALA A 93 2.43 -20.38 -5.51
CA ALA A 93 1.24 -20.83 -6.18
C ALA A 93 1.32 -22.35 -6.40
N THR A 94 0.44 -23.10 -5.76
CA THR A 94 0.32 -24.56 -5.94
C THR A 94 -0.40 -24.91 -7.25
N ALA A 95 -0.95 -23.90 -7.94
CA ALA A 95 -1.71 -24.10 -9.16
C ALA A 95 -0.83 -24.62 -10.32
N PRO A 96 -1.36 -25.44 -11.23
CA PRO A 96 -0.61 -25.91 -12.41
C PRO A 96 -0.05 -24.75 -13.24
N TYR A 97 1.13 -24.93 -13.83
CA TYR A 97 1.83 -23.88 -14.58
C TYR A 97 1.00 -23.29 -15.74
N TRP A 98 0.16 -24.10 -16.40
CA TRP A 98 -0.74 -23.63 -17.45
C TRP A 98 -1.78 -22.63 -16.94
N LEU A 99 -2.22 -22.77 -15.69
CA LEU A 99 -3.23 -21.94 -15.05
C LEU A 99 -2.61 -20.62 -14.56
N GLN A 100 -1.36 -20.67 -14.09
CA GLN A 100 -0.58 -19.47 -13.72
C GLN A 100 -0.29 -18.56 -14.93
N ARG A 101 0.03 -19.13 -16.10
CA ARG A 101 0.27 -18.35 -17.33
C ARG A 101 -0.94 -17.55 -17.82
N LEU A 102 -2.14 -17.98 -17.46
CA LEU A 102 -3.38 -17.25 -17.76
C LEU A 102 -3.58 -16.03 -16.84
N GLY A 103 -2.69 -15.82 -15.86
CA GLY A 103 -2.79 -14.72 -14.90
C GLY A 103 -3.91 -14.91 -13.87
N LEU A 104 -4.43 -16.13 -13.73
CA LEU A 104 -5.51 -16.44 -12.80
C LEU A 104 -4.95 -16.75 -11.41
N SER A 105 -5.41 -16.01 -10.39
CA SER A 105 -5.01 -16.18 -9.00
C SER A 105 -6.20 -16.61 -8.13
N PRO A 106 -5.97 -17.35 -7.02
CA PRO A 106 -7.02 -17.63 -6.06
C PRO A 106 -7.60 -16.33 -5.46
N ILE A 107 -8.80 -16.43 -4.92
CA ILE A 107 -9.47 -15.33 -4.22
C ILE A 107 -8.64 -14.94 -3.01
N LYS A 108 -8.40 -13.63 -2.87
CA LYS A 108 -7.71 -13.07 -1.71
C LYS A 108 -8.60 -13.19 -0.48
N LEU A 109 -8.05 -13.67 0.62
CA LEU A 109 -8.75 -13.73 1.90
C LEU A 109 -8.55 -12.41 2.65
N GLY A 110 -9.60 -11.90 3.26
CA GLY A 110 -9.56 -10.69 4.07
C GLY A 110 -8.93 -10.92 5.44
N LEU A 111 -8.74 -9.82 6.17
CA LEU A 111 -8.08 -9.80 7.48
C LEU A 111 -8.73 -10.74 8.52
N ASP A 112 -10.05 -10.87 8.49
CA ASP A 112 -10.79 -11.71 9.43
C ASP A 112 -10.50 -13.21 9.26
N LEU A 113 -9.97 -13.60 8.10
CA LEU A 113 -9.68 -14.99 7.73
C LEU A 113 -8.17 -15.26 7.82
N ASN A 114 -7.32 -14.36 7.31
CA ASN A 114 -5.86 -14.51 7.33
C ASN A 114 -5.19 -14.01 8.62
N GLY A 115 -5.91 -13.26 9.46
CA GLY A 115 -5.33 -12.51 10.58
C GLY A 115 -4.41 -11.38 10.12
N GLY A 116 -4.00 -10.51 11.05
CA GLY A 116 -3.08 -9.40 10.78
C GLY A 116 -3.51 -8.09 11.46
N VAL A 117 -3.20 -6.95 10.82
CA VAL A 117 -3.49 -5.61 11.38
C VAL A 117 -4.21 -4.71 10.37
N LEU A 118 -5.22 -4.00 10.86
CA LEU A 118 -5.89 -2.89 10.18
C LEU A 118 -5.42 -1.56 10.77
N PHE A 119 -4.91 -0.67 9.91
CA PHE A 119 -4.61 0.71 10.24
C PHE A 119 -5.53 1.67 9.47
N VAL A 120 -6.03 2.69 10.16
CA VAL A 120 -6.65 3.87 9.52
C VAL A 120 -5.77 5.07 9.85
N LEU A 121 -5.17 5.64 8.81
CA LEU A 121 -4.27 6.79 8.93
C LEU A 121 -4.96 8.04 8.41
N LYS A 122 -4.82 9.16 9.13
CA LYS A 122 -5.19 10.49 8.65
C LYS A 122 -3.97 11.17 8.04
N VAL A 123 -4.12 11.68 6.83
CA VAL A 123 -3.13 12.51 6.14
C VAL A 123 -3.42 13.97 6.48
N ASP A 124 -2.43 14.65 7.06
CA ASP A 124 -2.54 16.07 7.40
C ASP A 124 -2.13 16.93 6.19
N THR A 125 -3.11 17.18 5.31
CA THR A 125 -2.91 17.97 4.08
C THR A 125 -2.66 19.44 4.37
N ASP A 126 -3.18 19.96 5.49
CA ASP A 126 -3.01 21.35 5.89
C ASP A 126 -1.54 21.63 6.26
N LYS A 127 -0.93 20.76 7.07
CA LYS A 127 0.50 20.85 7.38
C LYS A 127 1.39 20.64 6.17
N ALA A 128 0.98 19.77 5.23
CA ALA A 128 1.70 19.60 3.97
C ALA A 128 1.66 20.89 3.12
N LEU A 129 0.51 21.57 3.09
CA LEU A 129 0.33 22.83 2.39
C LEU A 129 1.12 23.97 3.06
N GLU A 130 1.15 24.01 4.39
CA GLU A 130 1.99 24.95 5.16
C GLU A 130 3.46 24.81 4.77
N LYS A 131 3.98 23.57 4.79
CA LYS A 131 5.36 23.27 4.40
C LYS A 131 5.64 23.60 2.94
N ARG A 132 4.66 23.40 2.06
CA ARG A 132 4.75 23.83 0.66
C ARG A 132 4.91 25.35 0.56
N MET A 133 4.13 26.13 1.32
CA MET A 133 4.27 27.59 1.40
C MET A 133 5.63 28.01 1.96
N GLU A 134 6.13 27.33 3.00
CA GLU A 134 7.46 27.61 3.55
C GLU A 134 8.57 27.40 2.51
N ASN A 135 8.50 26.32 1.73
CA ASN A 135 9.46 26.06 0.66
C ASN A 135 9.40 27.14 -0.43
N ILE A 136 8.20 27.57 -0.83
CA ILE A 136 8.03 28.69 -1.78
C ILE A 136 8.61 29.99 -1.19
N ALA A 137 8.42 30.22 0.12
CA ALA A 137 9.00 31.38 0.81
C ALA A 137 10.54 31.36 0.79
N LEU A 138 11.15 30.19 1.01
CA LEU A 138 12.60 30.01 0.93
C LEU A 138 13.12 30.22 -0.50
N GLU A 139 12.42 29.70 -1.49
CA GLU A 139 12.76 29.88 -2.90
C GLU A 139 12.64 31.34 -3.34
N ALA A 140 11.57 32.02 -2.93
CA ALA A 140 11.40 33.46 -3.12
C ALA A 140 12.52 34.28 -2.46
N LYS A 141 12.96 33.90 -1.23
CA LYS A 141 14.12 34.54 -0.57
C LYS A 141 15.40 34.33 -1.37
N SER A 142 15.64 33.11 -1.84
CA SER A 142 16.82 32.77 -2.61
C SER A 142 16.84 33.52 -3.95
N GLN A 143 15.71 33.57 -4.66
CA GLN A 143 15.57 34.30 -5.90
C GLN A 143 15.77 35.81 -5.70
N ARG A 144 15.17 36.40 -4.67
CA ARG A 144 15.37 37.81 -4.31
C ARG A 144 16.86 38.16 -4.14
N ILE A 145 17.63 37.26 -3.51
CA ILE A 145 19.08 37.44 -3.30
C ILE A 145 19.84 37.32 -4.63
N ARG A 146 19.55 36.29 -5.43
CA ARG A 146 20.20 36.06 -6.74
C ARG A 146 19.98 37.22 -7.71
N ASP A 147 18.74 37.69 -7.80
CA ASP A 147 18.34 38.75 -8.73
C ASP A 147 18.61 40.16 -8.14
N LYS A 148 19.23 40.23 -6.95
CA LYS A 148 19.59 41.47 -6.24
C LYS A 148 18.41 42.44 -6.06
N LEU A 149 17.22 41.89 -5.83
CA LEU A 149 15.98 42.64 -5.65
C LEU A 149 15.98 43.35 -4.28
N LYS A 150 16.19 44.66 -4.30
CA LYS A 150 16.24 45.52 -3.10
C LYS A 150 14.83 46.02 -2.74
N GLY A 151 14.61 46.28 -1.44
CA GLY A 151 13.37 46.90 -0.95
C GLY A 151 12.17 45.96 -0.81
N VAL A 152 12.38 44.64 -0.98
CA VAL A 152 11.37 43.58 -0.76
C VAL A 152 11.78 42.72 0.44
N ARG A 153 10.86 42.50 1.37
CA ARG A 153 11.00 41.63 2.54
C ARG A 153 9.94 40.54 2.51
N ILE A 154 10.30 39.35 2.98
CA ILE A 154 9.41 38.21 3.11
C ILE A 154 9.16 38.03 4.61
N GLU A 155 7.94 38.29 5.08
CA GLU A 155 7.65 38.39 6.52
C GLU A 155 7.06 37.10 7.10
N ARG A 156 6.03 36.53 6.45
CA ARG A 156 5.29 35.39 7.00
C ARG A 156 4.94 34.38 5.91
N SER A 157 5.00 33.10 6.27
CA SER A 157 4.49 31.98 5.50
C SER A 157 3.57 31.20 6.42
N SER A 158 2.33 31.01 6.01
CA SER A 158 1.36 30.15 6.70
C SER A 158 0.49 29.44 5.67
N VAL A 159 -0.42 28.57 6.11
CA VAL A 159 -1.46 27.95 5.26
C VAL A 159 -2.30 29.01 4.53
N ALA A 160 -2.49 30.19 5.14
CA ALA A 160 -3.26 31.28 4.56
C ALA A 160 -2.52 32.00 3.41
N GLY A 161 -1.20 31.86 3.33
CA GLY A 161 -0.40 32.39 2.23
C GLY A 161 0.98 32.91 2.66
N LEU A 162 1.75 33.30 1.63
CA LEU A 162 3.05 33.94 1.76
C LEU A 162 2.88 35.46 1.66
N GLU A 163 3.29 36.18 2.70
CA GLU A 163 3.26 37.64 2.72
C GLU A 163 4.62 38.24 2.28
N LEU A 164 4.57 38.98 1.17
CA LEU A 164 5.65 39.82 0.68
C LEU A 164 5.35 41.28 1.02
N VAL A 165 6.34 42.00 1.53
CA VAL A 165 6.22 43.42 1.88
C VAL A 165 7.30 44.19 1.14
N ALA A 166 6.92 45.24 0.42
CA ALA A 166 7.86 46.11 -0.27
C ALA A 166 7.66 47.58 0.11
N LEU A 167 8.77 48.31 0.14
CA LEU A 167 8.77 49.77 0.15
C LEU A 167 8.28 50.30 -1.20
N PRO A 168 7.78 51.56 -1.30
CA PRO A 168 7.29 52.11 -2.56
C PRO A 168 8.35 52.12 -3.66
N GLN A 169 9.62 52.32 -3.29
CA GLN A 169 10.78 52.27 -4.18
C GLN A 169 11.08 50.84 -4.70
N GLY A 170 10.60 49.81 -4.00
CA GLY A 170 10.75 48.40 -4.36
C GLY A 170 9.54 47.81 -5.10
N ALA A 171 8.56 48.64 -5.52
CA ALA A 171 7.34 48.16 -6.19
C ALA A 171 7.63 47.36 -7.47
N ALA A 172 8.57 47.83 -8.31
CA ALA A 172 8.99 47.13 -9.52
C ALA A 172 9.67 45.79 -9.20
N ALA A 173 10.49 45.74 -8.15
CA ALA A 173 11.15 44.52 -7.69
C ALA A 173 10.14 43.50 -7.12
N LEU A 174 9.09 43.98 -6.44
CA LEU A 174 7.99 43.15 -5.96
C LEU A 174 7.22 42.53 -7.14
N GLN A 175 6.86 43.33 -8.15
CA GLN A 175 6.18 42.83 -9.35
C GLN A 175 7.02 41.80 -10.11
N GLN A 176 8.33 42.06 -10.29
CA GLN A 176 9.22 41.10 -10.93
C GLN A 176 9.26 39.76 -10.18
N LEU A 177 9.36 39.80 -8.84
CA LEU A 177 9.35 38.58 -8.02
C LEU A 177 7.99 37.87 -8.10
N GLN A 178 6.87 38.60 -8.08
CA GLN A 178 5.52 38.04 -8.22
C GLN A 178 5.36 37.32 -9.55
N THR A 179 5.73 37.96 -10.68
CA THR A 179 5.61 37.36 -12.01
C THR A 179 6.45 36.09 -12.13
N ALA A 180 7.66 36.10 -11.56
CA ALA A 180 8.51 34.91 -11.56
C ALA A 180 7.89 33.76 -10.74
N LEU A 181 7.36 34.06 -9.55
CA LEU A 181 6.72 33.05 -8.70
C LEU A 181 5.43 32.50 -9.32
N LEU A 182 4.61 33.36 -9.93
CA LEU A 182 3.40 32.94 -10.65
C LEU A 182 3.70 32.10 -11.89
N ALA A 183 4.82 32.38 -12.58
CA ALA A 183 5.26 31.57 -13.72
C ALA A 183 5.80 30.20 -13.28
N GLN A 184 6.45 30.14 -12.12
CA GLN A 184 7.04 28.90 -11.59
C GLN A 184 6.00 28.00 -10.90
N PHE A 185 5.04 28.59 -10.19
CA PHE A 185 4.04 27.87 -9.40
C PHE A 185 2.63 28.15 -9.93
N GLN A 186 2.10 27.18 -10.66
CA GLN A 186 0.70 27.20 -11.13
C GLN A 186 -0.27 27.25 -9.93
N HIS A 187 -1.46 27.84 -10.14
CA HIS A 187 -2.52 27.99 -9.13
C HIS A 187 -2.22 28.91 -7.95
N LEU A 188 -1.12 29.67 -7.98
CA LEU A 188 -0.94 30.78 -7.05
C LEU A 188 -1.77 31.98 -7.51
N SER A 189 -2.49 32.57 -6.55
CA SER A 189 -3.15 33.86 -6.68
C SER A 189 -2.42 34.89 -5.84
N VAL A 190 -2.33 36.13 -6.32
CA VAL A 190 -1.68 37.23 -5.59
C VAL A 190 -2.73 38.30 -5.33
N GLN A 191 -2.90 38.66 -4.06
CA GLN A 191 -3.68 39.84 -3.67
C GLN A 191 -2.72 40.90 -3.16
N THR A 192 -2.68 42.06 -3.83
CA THR A 192 -1.83 43.18 -3.44
C THR A 192 -2.68 44.27 -2.80
N HIS A 193 -2.38 44.60 -1.55
CA HIS A 193 -3.00 45.68 -0.81
C HIS A 193 -1.95 46.72 -0.40
N LYS A 194 -2.29 47.99 -0.58
CA LYS A 194 -1.47 49.10 -0.08
C LYS A 194 -1.87 49.39 1.36
N HIS A 195 -0.95 49.21 2.30
CA HIS A 195 -1.19 49.50 3.71
C HIS A 195 -0.23 50.62 4.16
N GLY A 196 -0.75 51.85 4.20
CA GLY A 196 0.04 53.06 4.43
C GLY A 196 1.09 53.27 3.33
N ASN A 197 2.37 53.32 3.73
CA ASN A 197 3.53 53.49 2.84
C ASN A 197 4.14 52.15 2.38
N LEU A 198 3.54 51.01 2.69
CA LEU A 198 4.05 49.69 2.31
C LEU A 198 3.09 49.02 1.33
N LEU A 199 3.66 48.33 0.34
CA LEU A 199 2.93 47.42 -0.55
C LEU A 199 3.01 46.03 0.04
N ARG A 200 1.87 45.44 0.40
CA ARG A 200 1.78 44.06 0.87
C ARG A 200 1.14 43.20 -0.20
N ALA A 201 1.81 42.13 -0.58
CA ALA A 201 1.28 41.14 -1.50
C ALA A 201 1.19 39.79 -0.80
N THR A 202 0.00 39.23 -0.77
CA THR A 202 -0.28 37.92 -0.20
C THR A 202 -0.45 36.92 -1.35
N LEU A 203 0.42 35.91 -1.38
CA LEU A 203 0.32 34.80 -2.32
C LEU A 203 -0.38 33.63 -1.63
N SER A 204 -1.45 33.13 -2.23
CA SER A 204 -2.19 31.97 -1.72
C SER A 204 -2.63 31.08 -2.86
N TYR A 205 -2.70 29.76 -2.61
CA TYR A 205 -3.35 28.85 -3.55
C TYR A 205 -4.85 29.16 -3.64
N ASP A 206 -5.37 29.19 -4.87
CA ASP A 206 -6.81 29.20 -5.13
C ASP A 206 -7.47 27.89 -4.65
N GLU A 207 -8.79 27.85 -4.57
CA GLU A 207 -9.52 26.68 -4.08
C GLU A 207 -9.28 25.43 -4.95
N ALA A 208 -9.20 25.63 -6.27
CA ALA A 208 -8.86 24.57 -7.22
C ALA A 208 -7.45 24.01 -6.99
N GLY A 209 -6.46 24.87 -6.75
CA GLY A 209 -5.08 24.51 -6.44
C GLY A 209 -4.95 23.78 -5.12
N LYS A 210 -5.70 24.19 -4.08
CA LYS A 210 -5.77 23.47 -2.80
C LYS A 210 -6.34 22.06 -2.98
N ALA A 211 -7.48 21.91 -3.66
CA ALA A 211 -8.08 20.61 -3.91
C ALA A 211 -7.18 19.70 -4.77
N ALA A 212 -6.50 20.27 -5.77
CA ALA A 212 -5.53 19.54 -6.59
C ALA A 212 -4.32 19.08 -5.76
N PHE A 213 -3.79 19.96 -4.89
CA PHE A 213 -2.70 19.64 -3.98
C PHE A 213 -3.08 18.54 -2.99
N GLU A 214 -4.27 18.60 -2.39
CA GLU A 214 -4.79 17.55 -1.50
C GLU A 214 -4.90 16.21 -2.23
N LYS A 215 -5.50 16.19 -3.42
CA LYS A 215 -5.64 14.95 -4.22
C LYS A 215 -4.27 14.37 -4.60
N GLN A 216 -3.33 15.21 -5.00
CA GLN A 216 -1.97 14.79 -5.32
C GLN A 216 -1.25 14.25 -4.08
N THR A 217 -1.36 14.94 -2.94
CA THR A 217 -0.77 14.54 -1.65
C THR A 217 -1.32 13.19 -1.20
N MET A 218 -2.63 12.97 -1.31
CA MET A 218 -3.25 11.67 -1.01
C MET A 218 -2.76 10.55 -1.93
N THR A 219 -2.64 10.82 -3.22
CA THR A 219 -2.16 9.83 -4.21
C THR A 219 -0.69 9.47 -3.97
N GLN A 220 0.13 10.47 -3.66
CA GLN A 220 1.53 10.28 -3.32
C GLN A 220 1.67 9.49 -2.01
N ALA A 221 0.86 9.82 -1.00
CA ALA A 221 0.85 9.11 0.27
C ALA A 221 0.47 7.63 0.11
N LEU A 222 -0.57 7.33 -0.68
CA LEU A 222 -0.97 5.96 -1.00
C LEU A 222 0.16 5.19 -1.69
N THR A 223 0.79 5.79 -2.70
CA THR A 223 1.90 5.17 -3.45
C THR A 223 3.09 4.89 -2.53
N THR A 224 3.46 5.87 -1.69
CA THR A 224 4.57 5.74 -0.74
C THR A 224 4.29 4.65 0.30
N LEU A 225 3.09 4.62 0.88
CA LEU A 225 2.70 3.60 1.85
C LEU A 225 2.69 2.21 1.23
N ARG A 226 2.21 2.08 -0.01
CA ARG A 226 2.27 0.81 -0.74
C ARG A 226 3.71 0.33 -0.93
N SER A 227 4.62 1.17 -1.43
CA SER A 227 6.04 0.82 -1.58
C SER A 227 6.67 0.40 -0.26
N ARG A 228 6.36 1.09 0.85
CA ARG A 228 6.86 0.74 2.20
C ARG A 228 6.37 -0.61 2.69
N ILE A 229 5.14 -0.97 2.37
CA ILE A 229 4.56 -2.25 2.76
C ILE A 229 5.15 -3.38 1.89
N GLU A 230 5.39 -3.12 0.61
CA GLU A 230 6.09 -4.06 -0.28
C GLU A 230 7.53 -4.32 0.22
N GLU A 231 8.23 -3.31 0.74
CA GLU A 231 9.56 -3.43 1.36
C GLU A 231 9.56 -4.28 2.64
N LEU A 232 8.44 -4.34 3.37
CA LEU A 232 8.25 -5.28 4.49
C LEU A 232 8.08 -6.73 4.03
N GLY A 233 8.03 -6.99 2.73
CA GLY A 233 7.74 -8.31 2.17
C GLY A 233 6.25 -8.66 2.20
N ILE A 234 5.37 -7.70 2.47
CA ILE A 234 3.92 -7.90 2.56
C ILE A 234 3.29 -7.48 1.23
N THR A 235 3.35 -8.35 0.23
CA THR A 235 2.86 -8.04 -1.13
C THR A 235 1.34 -8.05 -1.25
N GLU A 236 0.63 -8.63 -0.28
CA GLU A 236 -0.82 -8.80 -0.32
C GLU A 236 -1.61 -7.68 0.35
N ALA A 237 -0.93 -6.67 0.89
CA ALA A 237 -1.59 -5.60 1.62
C ALA A 237 -2.60 -4.84 0.76
N VAL A 238 -3.74 -4.52 1.37
CA VAL A 238 -4.80 -3.73 0.72
C VAL A 238 -4.70 -2.30 1.25
N THR A 239 -4.29 -1.37 0.38
CA THR A 239 -4.25 0.06 0.66
C THR A 239 -5.36 0.77 -0.10
N GLN A 240 -6.25 1.45 0.60
CA GLN A 240 -7.39 2.16 0.00
C GLN A 240 -7.56 3.54 0.61
N ARG A 241 -8.02 4.50 -0.21
CA ARG A 241 -8.46 5.81 0.29
C ARG A 241 -9.81 5.64 0.99
N GLN A 242 -9.95 6.20 2.19
CA GLN A 242 -11.19 6.25 2.93
C GLN A 242 -11.59 7.73 3.11
N GLY A 243 -12.68 8.15 2.45
CA GLY A 243 -13.11 9.55 2.47
C GLY A 243 -12.08 10.54 1.89
N ALA A 244 -12.08 11.77 2.40
CA ALA A 244 -11.19 12.83 1.89
C ALA A 244 -9.72 12.59 2.29
N ASN A 245 -9.44 12.46 3.59
CA ASN A 245 -8.06 12.54 4.12
C ASN A 245 -7.63 11.29 4.90
N TYR A 246 -8.33 10.15 4.75
CA TYR A 246 -7.94 8.91 5.43
C TYR A 246 -7.46 7.85 4.44
N ILE A 247 -6.53 7.02 4.91
CA ILE A 247 -6.01 5.85 4.21
C ILE A 247 -6.24 4.64 5.11
N ARG A 248 -6.95 3.65 4.57
CA ARG A 248 -7.20 2.36 5.19
C ARG A 248 -6.18 1.36 4.67
N ILE A 249 -5.46 0.72 5.57
CA ILE A 249 -4.42 -0.25 5.26
C ILE A 249 -4.72 -1.55 6.00
N GLU A 250 -4.87 -2.63 5.24
CA GLU A 250 -4.93 -3.99 5.78
C GLU A 250 -3.63 -4.71 5.49
N LEU A 251 -3.00 -5.22 6.53
CA LEU A 251 -1.79 -6.02 6.45
C LEU A 251 -2.11 -7.45 6.88
N PRO A 252 -2.41 -8.36 5.94
CA PRO A 252 -2.67 -9.75 6.28
C PRO A 252 -1.37 -10.44 6.74
N GLY A 253 -1.48 -11.36 7.69
CA GLY A 253 -0.38 -12.22 8.12
C GLY A 253 0.75 -11.54 8.92
N VAL A 254 0.60 -10.27 9.31
CA VAL A 254 1.58 -9.57 10.15
C VAL A 254 1.56 -10.13 11.56
N GLN A 255 2.68 -10.73 11.99
CA GLN A 255 2.83 -11.28 13.34
C GLN A 255 3.18 -10.23 14.38
N GLU A 256 3.96 -9.20 14.01
CA GLU A 256 4.39 -8.13 14.91
C GLU A 256 3.85 -6.76 14.47
N PRO A 257 2.67 -6.33 14.98
CA PRO A 257 2.06 -5.04 14.67
C PRO A 257 3.00 -3.85 14.92
N ALA A 258 3.83 -3.93 15.96
CA ALA A 258 4.75 -2.87 16.35
C ALA A 258 5.82 -2.60 15.28
N ALA A 259 6.33 -3.64 14.61
CA ALA A 259 7.30 -3.48 13.53
C ALA A 259 6.66 -2.82 12.30
N ALA A 260 5.46 -3.27 11.91
CA ALA A 260 4.70 -2.67 10.81
C ALA A 260 4.35 -1.20 11.10
N LYS A 261 3.92 -0.89 12.34
CA LYS A 261 3.61 0.47 12.79
C LYS A 261 4.81 1.40 12.68
N ARG A 262 6.02 0.94 13.00
CA ARG A 262 7.24 1.76 12.85
C ARG A 262 7.49 2.15 11.40
N ILE A 263 7.32 1.24 10.44
CA ILE A 263 7.61 1.54 9.02
C ILE A 263 6.49 2.35 8.35
N ILE A 264 5.24 2.08 8.70
CA ILE A 264 4.07 2.78 8.14
C ILE A 264 3.88 4.16 8.79
N GLY A 265 4.08 4.25 10.10
CA GLY A 265 3.94 5.46 10.90
C GLY A 265 5.17 6.36 10.89
N ALA A 266 6.34 5.87 10.47
CA ALA A 266 7.52 6.72 10.32
C ALA A 266 7.28 7.72 9.19
N THR A 267 6.95 8.96 9.51
CA THR A 267 6.93 10.09 8.57
C THR A 267 8.35 10.56 8.21
N ALA A 268 9.29 9.62 8.14
CA ALA A 268 10.68 9.83 7.82
C ALA A 268 10.81 10.51 6.46
N GLN A 269 11.34 11.72 6.46
CA GLN A 269 11.76 12.45 5.28
C GLN A 269 13.27 12.60 5.31
N LEU A 270 13.90 12.21 4.21
CA LEU A 270 15.32 12.49 3.97
C LEU A 270 15.46 13.68 3.04
N SER A 271 16.40 14.56 3.36
CA SER A 271 16.70 15.77 2.59
C SER A 271 18.20 16.03 2.62
N PHE A 272 18.74 16.46 1.48
CA PHE A 272 20.17 16.65 1.30
C PHE A 272 20.46 18.14 1.19
N HIS A 273 21.35 18.64 2.03
CA HIS A 273 21.63 20.05 2.21
C HIS A 273 23.11 20.35 2.07
N ALA A 274 23.44 21.51 1.52
CA ALA A 274 24.79 22.05 1.60
C ALA A 274 25.10 22.46 3.05
N LEU A 275 26.33 22.30 3.50
CA LEU A 275 26.77 22.92 4.74
C LEU A 275 26.95 24.42 4.54
N GLN A 276 26.63 25.18 5.58
CA GLN A 276 26.78 26.63 5.57
C GLN A 276 27.30 27.12 6.92
N GLU A 277 28.49 27.72 6.90
CA GLU A 277 29.14 28.24 8.11
C GLU A 277 28.45 29.51 8.65
N PHE A 278 27.96 30.37 7.77
CA PHE A 278 27.36 31.66 8.13
C PHE A 278 25.92 31.78 7.61
N GLY A 279 24.98 32.09 8.52
CA GLY A 279 23.58 32.41 8.17
C GLY A 279 22.68 31.22 7.81
N GLY A 280 23.15 29.98 8.00
CA GLY A 280 22.37 28.76 7.75
C GLY A 280 21.44 28.34 8.89
N LYS A 281 20.51 27.42 8.61
CA LYS A 281 19.66 26.75 9.61
C LYS A 281 20.52 25.83 10.46
N ARG A 282 20.56 26.05 11.78
CA ARG A 282 21.30 25.17 12.71
C ARG A 282 20.46 23.95 13.06
N VAL A 283 20.97 22.76 12.78
CA VAL A 283 20.30 21.49 13.03
C VAL A 283 21.20 20.61 13.90
N LYS A 284 20.61 19.81 14.78
CA LYS A 284 21.33 18.89 15.65
C LYS A 284 21.94 17.75 14.82
N ALA A 285 23.21 17.46 15.04
CA ALA A 285 23.93 16.29 14.54
C ALA A 285 24.50 15.50 15.72
N GLU A 286 24.98 14.28 15.46
CA GLU A 286 25.62 13.42 16.47
C GLU A 286 26.83 14.11 17.14
N TYR A 287 27.55 14.95 16.39
CA TYR A 287 28.78 15.63 16.83
C TYR A 287 28.58 17.12 17.20
N GLY A 288 27.33 17.60 17.29
CA GLY A 288 27.01 18.99 17.64
C GLY A 288 26.03 19.67 16.69
N MET A 289 25.89 20.99 16.78
CA MET A 289 24.99 21.77 15.91
C MET A 289 25.67 22.15 14.60
N VAL A 290 25.15 21.67 13.47
CA VAL A 290 25.67 21.94 12.12
C VAL A 290 24.81 22.99 11.43
N GLY A 291 25.44 23.95 10.75
CA GLY A 291 24.76 24.94 9.90
C GLY A 291 24.50 24.37 8.51
N LEU A 292 23.24 24.43 8.06
CA LEU A 292 22.80 23.94 6.76
C LEU A 292 22.18 25.06 5.93
N ASP A 293 22.33 24.98 4.62
CA ASP A 293 21.48 25.75 3.71
C ASP A 293 20.01 25.35 3.95
N PRO A 294 19.10 26.30 4.25
CA PRO A 294 17.68 26.00 4.41
C PRO A 294 17.04 25.32 3.20
N LEU A 295 17.58 25.54 1.99
CA LEU A 295 17.10 24.92 0.76
C LEU A 295 17.74 23.55 0.56
N ALA A 296 16.91 22.52 0.44
CA ALA A 296 17.39 21.18 0.10
C ALA A 296 17.83 21.13 -1.37
N ILE A 297 18.97 20.50 -1.64
CA ILE A 297 19.47 20.20 -2.99
C ILE A 297 18.50 19.24 -3.67
N PHE A 298 18.14 18.16 -2.97
CA PHE A 298 17.11 17.20 -3.35
C PHE A 298 16.57 16.48 -2.10
N THR A 299 15.43 15.81 -2.24
CA THR A 299 14.75 15.09 -1.14
C THR A 299 14.58 13.61 -1.47
N GLY A 300 14.09 12.83 -0.51
CA GLY A 300 13.72 11.43 -0.72
C GLY A 300 12.79 11.19 -1.91
N ALA A 301 11.92 12.16 -2.25
CA ALA A 301 11.03 12.08 -3.40
C ALA A 301 11.75 12.13 -4.75
N ASP A 302 13.02 12.54 -4.78
CA ASP A 302 13.83 12.57 -5.99
C ASP A 302 14.65 11.26 -6.17
N ILE A 303 14.50 10.28 -5.26
CA ILE A 303 15.20 8.98 -5.25
C ILE A 303 14.28 7.88 -5.79
N ASP A 304 14.71 7.18 -6.84
CA ASP A 304 13.97 6.06 -7.43
C ASP A 304 14.31 4.74 -6.72
N SER A 305 15.57 4.53 -6.33
CA SER A 305 15.97 3.36 -5.55
C SER A 305 17.27 3.60 -4.77
N ALA A 306 17.47 2.81 -3.71
CA ALA A 306 18.68 2.78 -2.90
C ALA A 306 19.03 1.34 -2.51
N GLN A 307 20.28 0.95 -2.68
CA GLN A 307 20.75 -0.42 -2.42
C GLN A 307 21.97 -0.40 -1.52
N ALA A 308 21.95 -1.18 -0.44
CA ALA A 308 23.13 -1.41 0.37
C ALA A 308 24.09 -2.34 -0.39
N GLY A 309 25.37 -1.99 -0.41
CA GLY A 309 26.42 -2.72 -1.11
C GLY A 309 27.74 -2.60 -0.35
N ARG A 310 28.80 -3.19 -0.91
CA ARG A 310 30.15 -3.04 -0.40
C ARG A 310 31.05 -2.43 -1.48
N ASP A 311 32.03 -1.63 -1.08
CA ASP A 311 33.06 -1.14 -1.99
C ASP A 311 34.09 -2.23 -2.33
N GLU A 312 35.04 -1.90 -3.19
CA GLU A 312 36.13 -2.80 -3.61
C GLU A 312 36.99 -3.30 -2.44
N TYR A 313 36.97 -2.60 -1.30
CA TYR A 313 37.72 -2.91 -0.09
C TYR A 313 36.84 -3.58 0.98
N GLY A 314 35.61 -3.96 0.64
CA GLY A 314 34.66 -4.63 1.54
C GLY A 314 33.97 -3.72 2.55
N LYS A 315 34.14 -2.39 2.48
CA LYS A 315 33.44 -1.43 3.36
C LYS A 315 32.01 -1.22 2.88
N PRO A 316 31.04 -1.05 3.79
CA PRO A 316 29.64 -0.86 3.41
C PRO A 316 29.42 0.51 2.74
N LEU A 317 28.61 0.50 1.68
CA LEU A 317 28.14 1.68 0.96
C LEU A 317 26.63 1.58 0.71
N VAL A 318 26.00 2.70 0.40
CA VAL A 318 24.64 2.73 -0.16
C VAL A 318 24.69 3.37 -1.54
N GLN A 319 24.34 2.61 -2.56
CA GLN A 319 24.21 3.10 -3.93
C GLN A 319 22.81 3.70 -4.13
N LEU A 320 22.76 4.96 -4.56
CA LEU A 320 21.52 5.68 -4.86
C LEU A 320 21.32 5.82 -6.36
N PHE A 321 20.05 5.75 -6.74
CA PHE A 321 19.55 6.04 -8.08
C PHE A 321 18.50 7.14 -7.94
N LEU A 322 18.81 8.30 -8.50
CA LEU A 322 17.91 9.45 -8.54
C LEU A 322 17.08 9.42 -9.81
N SER A 323 15.87 9.95 -9.70
CA SER A 323 15.04 10.34 -10.83
C SER A 323 15.79 11.33 -11.73
N SER A 324 15.34 11.48 -12.98
CA SER A 324 15.92 12.48 -13.90
C SER A 324 15.97 13.89 -13.29
N ARG A 325 14.89 14.30 -12.61
CA ARG A 325 14.81 15.59 -11.93
C ARG A 325 15.83 15.71 -10.79
N GLY A 326 15.95 14.66 -9.96
CA GLY A 326 16.92 14.59 -8.87
C GLY A 326 18.36 14.63 -9.35
N GLY A 327 18.67 13.81 -10.37
CA GLY A 327 19.99 13.75 -10.98
C GLY A 327 20.41 15.07 -11.61
N ASP A 328 19.50 15.79 -12.25
CA ASP A 328 19.79 17.11 -12.81
C ASP A 328 20.10 18.15 -11.73
N LYS A 329 19.36 18.14 -10.61
CA LYS A 329 19.66 19.01 -9.45
C LYS A 329 21.04 18.67 -8.88
N MET A 330 21.32 17.37 -8.69
CA MET A 330 22.58 16.91 -8.13
C MET A 330 23.78 17.21 -9.05
N LEU A 331 23.59 17.07 -10.37
CA LEU A 331 24.59 17.38 -11.37
C LEU A 331 24.94 18.87 -11.38
N ARG A 332 23.93 19.75 -11.36
CA ARG A 332 24.15 21.19 -11.28
C ARG A 332 24.84 21.59 -9.99
N PHE A 333 24.43 21.02 -8.86
CA PHE A 333 25.01 21.33 -7.56
C PHE A 333 26.45 20.84 -7.45
N SER A 334 26.72 19.56 -7.77
CA SER A 334 28.04 18.94 -7.60
C SER A 334 29.11 19.57 -8.50
N ARG A 335 28.77 20.06 -9.70
CA ARG A 335 29.70 20.77 -10.60
C ARG A 335 30.42 21.96 -9.94
N ALA A 336 29.75 22.67 -9.05
CA ALA A 336 30.31 23.84 -8.37
C ALA A 336 30.80 23.53 -6.94
N ASN A 337 30.57 22.31 -6.44
CA ASN A 337 30.76 21.96 -5.02
C ASN A 337 31.58 20.67 -4.83
N VAL A 338 32.45 20.32 -5.79
CA VAL A 338 33.41 19.23 -5.59
C VAL A 338 34.38 19.60 -4.46
N GLY A 339 34.64 18.67 -3.55
CA GLY A 339 35.43 18.87 -2.34
C GLY A 339 34.65 19.49 -1.17
N GLN A 340 33.40 19.92 -1.38
CA GLN A 340 32.57 20.50 -0.32
C GLN A 340 31.74 19.44 0.40
N PRO A 341 31.47 19.62 1.71
CA PRO A 341 30.63 18.71 2.47
C PRO A 341 29.14 18.92 2.18
N MET A 342 28.40 17.82 2.20
CA MET A 342 26.94 17.74 2.06
C MET A 342 26.39 16.95 3.24
N ALA A 343 25.33 17.46 3.85
CA ALA A 343 24.63 16.81 4.95
C ALA A 343 23.38 16.09 4.48
N THR A 344 23.11 14.93 5.06
CA THR A 344 21.83 14.25 4.99
C THR A 344 21.06 14.52 6.27
N MET A 345 19.95 15.23 6.14
CA MET A 345 19.01 15.53 7.21
C MET A 345 17.84 14.54 7.17
N TYR A 346 17.63 13.88 8.30
CA TYR A 346 16.45 13.09 8.61
C TYR A 346 15.46 13.97 9.38
N SER A 347 14.22 13.99 8.94
CA SER A 347 13.12 14.66 9.61
C SER A 347 11.98 13.69 9.85
N GLU A 348 11.34 13.78 11.01
CA GLU A 348 10.16 13.01 11.35
C GLU A 348 9.17 13.86 12.13
N TYR A 349 7.90 13.55 12.01
CA TYR A 349 6.84 14.16 12.80
C TYR A 349 6.56 13.30 14.03
N ILE A 350 6.80 13.87 15.21
CA ILE A 350 6.56 13.23 16.51
C ILE A 350 5.35 13.91 17.14
N ALA A 351 4.39 13.12 17.61
CA ALA A 351 3.33 13.63 18.46
C ALA A 351 3.84 13.74 19.90
N ASP A 352 3.71 14.90 20.51
CA ASP A 352 4.02 15.09 21.92
C ASP A 352 2.96 14.45 22.84
N SER A 353 3.16 14.51 24.16
CA SER A 353 2.20 13.98 25.14
C SER A 353 0.84 14.71 25.15
N ARG A 354 0.71 15.84 24.44
CA ARG A 354 -0.51 16.63 24.26
C ARG A 354 -1.18 16.37 22.90
N GLY A 355 -0.58 15.54 22.05
CA GLY A 355 -1.05 15.24 20.71
C GLY A 355 -0.70 16.31 19.67
N GLU A 356 0.10 17.31 20.02
CA GLU A 356 0.64 18.28 19.07
C GLU A 356 1.80 17.65 18.29
N ILE A 357 1.71 17.73 16.96
CA ILE A 357 2.69 17.12 16.06
C ILE A 357 3.79 18.14 15.77
N HIS A 358 5.01 17.83 16.20
CA HIS A 358 6.21 18.63 15.94
C HIS A 358 7.18 17.91 15.00
N GLN A 359 7.83 18.66 14.12
CA GLN A 359 8.87 18.12 13.26
C GLN A 359 10.21 18.07 14.03
N SER A 360 10.66 16.86 14.35
CA SER A 360 12.03 16.60 14.79
C SER A 360 12.94 16.52 13.56
N SER A 361 14.11 17.14 13.61
CA SER A 361 15.07 17.10 12.49
C SER A 361 16.48 16.91 13.02
N GLN A 362 17.18 15.94 12.45
CA GLN A 362 18.54 15.57 12.83
C GLN A 362 19.40 15.29 11.59
N VAL A 363 20.64 15.75 11.61
CA VAL A 363 21.63 15.36 10.61
C VAL A 363 22.17 13.98 10.95
N ILE A 364 21.96 13.03 10.04
CA ILE A 364 22.36 11.62 10.20
C ILE A 364 23.72 11.31 9.56
N SER A 365 24.15 12.11 8.59
CA SER A 365 25.43 11.93 7.91
C SER A 365 25.91 13.24 7.32
N VAL A 366 27.23 13.43 7.30
CA VAL A 366 27.90 14.48 6.55
C VAL A 366 28.98 13.81 5.71
N ALA A 367 28.89 13.98 4.40
CA ALA A 367 29.79 13.36 3.43
C ALA A 367 30.37 14.42 2.48
N THR A 368 31.61 14.23 2.04
CA THR A 368 32.25 15.14 1.08
C THR A 368 31.97 14.71 -0.34
N ILE A 369 31.63 15.66 -1.22
CA ILE A 369 31.41 15.41 -2.64
C ILE A 369 32.77 15.20 -3.31
N GLN A 370 33.11 13.96 -3.65
CA GLN A 370 34.43 13.63 -4.21
C GLN A 370 34.56 13.93 -5.71
N GLN A 371 33.44 13.92 -6.43
CA GLN A 371 33.42 14.10 -7.88
C GLN A 371 32.08 14.70 -8.31
N VAL A 372 31.96 15.05 -9.59
CA VAL A 372 30.67 15.47 -10.17
C VAL A 372 29.71 14.28 -10.15
N LEU A 373 28.55 14.45 -9.52
CA LEU A 373 27.56 13.39 -9.29
C LEU A 373 26.35 13.59 -10.21
N GLY A 374 25.95 12.54 -10.92
CA GLY A 374 24.77 12.53 -11.77
C GLY A 374 23.57 11.84 -11.10
N GLN A 375 22.83 11.05 -11.89
CA GLN A 375 21.69 10.26 -11.39
C GLN A 375 22.10 9.08 -10.49
N ARG A 376 23.34 8.60 -10.60
CA ARG A 376 23.85 7.45 -9.82
C ARG A 376 25.08 7.85 -9.03
N PHE A 377 25.06 7.61 -7.72
CA PHE A 377 26.22 7.81 -6.85
C PHE A 377 26.12 6.92 -5.60
N SER A 378 27.20 6.83 -4.84
CA SER A 378 27.26 6.01 -3.62
C SER A 378 27.60 6.86 -2.40
N ILE A 379 26.93 6.59 -1.28
CA ILE A 379 27.31 7.07 0.05
C ILE A 379 28.23 6.03 0.66
N THR A 380 29.50 6.38 0.87
CA THR A 380 30.54 5.49 1.38
C THR A 380 30.86 5.79 2.85
N ASN A 381 31.75 4.99 3.43
CA ASN A 381 32.25 5.15 4.81
C ASN A 381 31.15 5.06 5.88
N LEU A 382 30.16 4.19 5.65
CA LEU A 382 29.15 3.87 6.65
C LEU A 382 29.80 2.98 7.72
N GLY A 383 29.55 3.25 9.01
CA GLY A 383 30.26 2.56 10.10
C GLY A 383 29.98 1.07 10.19
N SER A 384 28.84 0.58 9.69
CA SER A 384 28.49 -0.84 9.70
C SER A 384 27.58 -1.21 8.53
N TRP A 385 27.56 -2.51 8.20
CA TRP A 385 26.66 -3.08 7.20
C TRP A 385 25.18 -2.87 7.56
N GLN A 386 24.84 -3.00 8.84
CA GLN A 386 23.48 -2.78 9.34
C GLN A 386 23.03 -1.33 9.10
N LYS A 387 23.88 -0.34 9.42
CA LYS A 387 23.58 1.07 9.14
C LYS A 387 23.36 1.35 7.66
N ALA A 388 24.07 0.66 6.77
CA ALA A 388 23.86 0.77 5.33
C ALA A 388 22.52 0.16 4.89
N GLN A 389 22.14 -0.98 5.43
CA GLN A 389 20.84 -1.61 5.16
C GLN A 389 19.68 -0.75 5.64
N ASP A 390 19.77 -0.22 6.87
CA ASP A 390 18.76 0.65 7.46
C ASP A 390 18.62 1.95 6.66
N LEU A 391 19.74 2.59 6.31
CA LEU A 391 19.72 3.79 5.48
C LEU A 391 19.15 3.52 4.08
N ALA A 392 19.53 2.40 3.44
CA ALA A 392 18.99 2.01 2.14
C ALA A 392 17.47 1.78 2.20
N LEU A 393 16.98 1.12 3.26
CA LEU A 393 15.55 0.92 3.49
C LEU A 393 14.83 2.27 3.67
N LEU A 394 15.37 3.18 4.50
CA LEU A 394 14.79 4.51 4.71
C LEU A 394 14.78 5.35 3.43
N LEU A 395 15.80 5.23 2.58
CA LEU A 395 15.89 5.92 1.30
C LEU A 395 14.91 5.34 0.25
N ARG A 396 14.75 4.01 0.19
CA ARG A 396 13.77 3.34 -0.71
C ARG A 396 12.32 3.57 -0.29
N ALA A 397 12.08 3.65 1.02
CA ALA A 397 10.76 3.91 1.59
C ALA A 397 10.13 5.23 1.11
N GLY A 398 10.92 6.11 0.47
CA GLY A 398 10.46 7.38 -0.08
C GLY A 398 10.15 8.41 1.00
N SER A 399 10.19 9.69 0.64
CA SER A 399 9.73 10.75 1.54
C SER A 399 8.23 10.96 1.43
N LEU A 400 7.59 11.15 2.57
CA LEU A 400 6.20 11.54 2.63
C LEU A 400 6.09 13.07 2.75
N ASP A 401 5.26 13.68 1.91
CA ASP A 401 5.10 15.15 1.88
C ASP A 401 4.17 15.67 3.00
N ALA A 402 3.38 14.78 3.61
CA ALA A 402 2.40 15.11 4.65
C ALA A 402 2.60 14.25 5.91
N PRO A 403 2.37 14.80 7.12
CA PRO A 403 2.33 13.99 8.34
C PRO A 403 1.17 12.97 8.28
N LEU A 404 1.40 11.77 8.85
CA LEU A 404 0.37 10.76 9.07
C LEU A 404 0.13 10.59 10.56
N THR A 405 -1.13 10.48 10.95
CA THR A 405 -1.52 10.05 12.29
C THR A 405 -2.36 8.79 12.21
N ILE A 406 -2.05 7.83 13.08
CA ILE A 406 -2.85 6.60 13.17
C ILE A 406 -4.07 6.92 14.03
N VAL A 407 -5.25 6.89 13.42
CA VAL A 407 -6.54 7.18 14.07
C VAL A 407 -7.15 5.91 14.64
N THR A 408 -6.98 4.78 13.95
CA THR A 408 -7.51 3.50 14.40
C THR A 408 -6.52 2.38 14.10
N GLU A 409 -6.34 1.50 15.07
CA GLU A 409 -5.53 0.29 14.98
C GLU A 409 -6.37 -0.89 15.49
N ARG A 410 -6.52 -1.93 14.68
CA ARG A 410 -7.16 -3.19 15.08
C ARG A 410 -6.28 -4.36 14.67
N THR A 411 -5.96 -5.22 15.63
CA THR A 411 -5.17 -6.42 15.38
C THR A 411 -6.06 -7.65 15.56
N ILE A 412 -6.00 -8.57 14.58
CA ILE A 412 -6.71 -9.84 14.60
C ILE A 412 -5.67 -10.96 14.61
N GLY A 413 -5.71 -11.81 15.64
CA GLY A 413 -4.76 -12.91 15.79
C GLY A 413 -4.95 -14.01 14.73
N PRO A 414 -3.87 -14.63 14.21
CA PRO A 414 -3.95 -15.69 13.20
C PRO A 414 -4.82 -16.89 13.61
N ASN A 415 -4.82 -17.24 14.91
CA ASN A 415 -5.58 -18.38 15.42
C ASN A 415 -7.09 -18.18 15.35
N LEU A 416 -7.57 -16.94 15.54
CA LEU A 416 -8.99 -16.62 15.40
C LEU A 416 -9.43 -16.72 13.94
N GLY A 417 -8.59 -16.24 13.01
CA GLY A 417 -8.86 -16.36 11.56
C GLY A 417 -8.94 -17.81 11.09
N ALA A 418 -8.00 -18.66 11.49
CA ALA A 418 -8.01 -20.07 11.11
C ALA A 418 -9.25 -20.83 11.63
N GLN A 419 -9.66 -20.57 12.88
CA GLN A 419 -10.89 -21.17 13.44
C GLN A 419 -12.14 -20.68 12.72
N ASN A 420 -12.17 -19.40 12.36
CA ASN A 420 -13.25 -18.77 11.59
C ASN A 420 -13.36 -19.36 10.17
N ILE A 421 -12.23 -19.58 9.48
CA ILE A 421 -12.19 -20.27 8.19
C ILE A 421 -12.77 -21.69 8.33
N ALA A 422 -12.26 -22.48 9.27
CA ALA A 422 -12.69 -23.87 9.43
C ALA A 422 -14.19 -23.99 9.76
N SER A 423 -14.68 -23.14 10.66
CA SER A 423 -16.08 -23.10 11.06
C SER A 423 -16.99 -22.58 9.95
N GLY A 424 -16.56 -21.52 9.24
CA GLY A 424 -17.31 -20.92 8.14
C GLY A 424 -17.47 -21.85 6.94
N PHE A 425 -16.37 -22.46 6.47
CA PHE A 425 -16.42 -23.46 5.41
C PHE A 425 -17.14 -24.74 5.86
N GLY A 426 -16.99 -25.15 7.12
CA GLY A 426 -17.72 -26.27 7.69
C GLY A 426 -19.24 -26.06 7.67
N ALA A 427 -19.69 -24.88 8.10
CA ALA A 427 -21.10 -24.50 8.05
C ALA A 427 -21.64 -24.41 6.61
N LEU A 428 -20.87 -23.82 5.68
CA LEU A 428 -21.25 -23.73 4.27
C LEU A 428 -21.33 -25.12 3.62
N ALA A 429 -20.37 -25.99 3.88
CA ALA A 429 -20.36 -27.36 3.36
C ALA A 429 -21.53 -28.19 3.91
N LEU A 430 -21.80 -28.09 5.22
CA LEU A 430 -22.93 -28.79 5.85
C LEU A 430 -24.26 -28.28 5.30
N GLY A 431 -24.45 -26.96 5.24
CA GLY A 431 -25.65 -26.32 4.70
C GLY A 431 -25.91 -26.72 3.25
N LEU A 432 -24.90 -26.60 2.39
CA LEU A 432 -24.99 -27.04 0.99
C LEU A 432 -25.31 -28.54 0.89
N SER A 433 -24.67 -29.38 1.69
CA SER A 433 -24.92 -30.83 1.68
C SER A 433 -26.35 -31.18 2.06
N LEU A 434 -26.88 -30.53 3.11
CA LEU A 434 -28.26 -30.73 3.57
C LEU A 434 -29.25 -30.31 2.49
N THR A 435 -29.01 -29.15 1.87
CA THR A 435 -29.90 -28.59 0.85
C THR A 435 -29.89 -29.43 -0.44
N LEU A 436 -28.71 -29.84 -0.92
CA LEU A 436 -28.60 -30.73 -2.08
C LEU A 436 -29.26 -32.09 -1.79
N GLY A 437 -29.04 -32.64 -0.59
CA GLY A 437 -29.68 -33.87 -0.15
C GLY A 437 -31.21 -33.76 -0.15
N PHE A 438 -31.75 -32.68 0.40
CA PHE A 438 -33.19 -32.40 0.38
C PHE A 438 -33.73 -32.31 -1.05
N MET A 439 -33.05 -31.58 -1.95
CA MET A 439 -33.48 -31.46 -3.34
C MET A 439 -33.49 -32.79 -4.08
N LEU A 440 -32.46 -33.62 -3.89
CA LEU A 440 -32.35 -34.93 -4.52
C LEU A 440 -33.45 -35.88 -4.04
N LEU A 441 -33.70 -35.91 -2.72
CA LEU A 441 -34.71 -36.79 -2.13
C LEU A 441 -36.13 -36.36 -2.50
N TRP A 442 -36.45 -35.06 -2.43
CA TRP A 442 -37.81 -34.56 -2.65
C TRP A 442 -38.18 -34.43 -4.14
N TYR A 443 -37.24 -33.98 -4.99
CA TYR A 443 -37.51 -33.67 -6.41
C TYR A 443 -36.96 -34.70 -7.41
N ARG A 444 -36.26 -35.75 -6.94
CA ARG A 444 -35.74 -36.87 -7.76
C ARG A 444 -34.97 -36.37 -9.01
N LYS A 445 -35.48 -36.64 -10.22
CA LYS A 445 -34.83 -36.25 -11.48
C LYS A 445 -34.75 -34.73 -11.69
N LEU A 446 -35.75 -33.98 -11.22
CA LEU A 446 -35.70 -32.51 -11.28
C LEU A 446 -34.70 -31.95 -10.25
N GLY A 447 -34.55 -32.64 -9.11
CA GLY A 447 -33.55 -32.32 -8.10
C GLY A 447 -32.11 -32.36 -8.63
N VAL A 448 -31.78 -33.31 -9.51
CA VAL A 448 -30.45 -33.36 -10.16
C VAL A 448 -30.18 -32.12 -11.00
N ILE A 449 -31.17 -31.64 -11.75
CA ILE A 449 -31.04 -30.43 -12.56
C ILE A 449 -30.87 -29.20 -11.66
N ALA A 450 -31.60 -29.14 -10.56
CA ALA A 450 -31.47 -28.10 -9.53
C ALA A 450 -30.06 -28.07 -8.92
N CYS A 451 -29.53 -29.25 -8.57
CA CYS A 451 -28.19 -29.39 -8.02
C CYS A 451 -27.12 -28.91 -9.02
N MET A 452 -27.23 -29.29 -10.30
CA MET A 452 -26.32 -28.81 -11.33
C MET A 452 -26.40 -27.29 -11.52
N ALA A 453 -27.61 -26.70 -11.49
CA ALA A 453 -27.80 -25.26 -11.58
C ALA A 453 -27.20 -24.52 -10.37
N LEU A 454 -27.38 -25.06 -9.16
CA LEU A 454 -26.83 -24.49 -7.94
C LEU A 454 -25.29 -24.52 -7.94
N VAL A 455 -24.69 -25.66 -8.32
CA VAL A 455 -23.23 -25.79 -8.43
C VAL A 455 -22.69 -24.86 -9.51
N ALA A 456 -23.35 -24.76 -10.67
CA ALA A 456 -22.95 -23.82 -11.71
C ALA A 456 -23.02 -22.36 -11.23
N ASN A 457 -24.05 -21.99 -10.47
CA ASN A 457 -24.16 -20.67 -9.87
C ASN A 457 -23.02 -20.39 -8.88
N LEU A 458 -22.71 -21.34 -8.00
CA LEU A 458 -21.62 -21.23 -7.04
C LEU A 458 -20.26 -21.05 -7.74
N VAL A 459 -19.99 -21.86 -8.77
CA VAL A 459 -18.77 -21.76 -9.58
C VAL A 459 -18.66 -20.41 -10.28
N CYS A 460 -19.77 -19.91 -10.85
CA CYS A 460 -19.81 -18.60 -11.47
C CYS A 460 -19.52 -17.47 -10.47
N LEU A 461 -20.09 -17.56 -9.27
CA LEU A 461 -19.92 -16.55 -8.23
C LEU A 461 -18.46 -16.51 -7.73
N VAL A 462 -17.88 -17.67 -7.42
CA VAL A 462 -16.46 -17.79 -7.05
C VAL A 462 -15.55 -17.32 -8.19
N GLY A 463 -15.86 -17.70 -9.43
CA GLY A 463 -15.12 -17.25 -10.62
C GLY A 463 -15.18 -15.74 -10.84
N LEU A 464 -16.33 -15.12 -10.57
CA LEU A 464 -16.51 -13.68 -10.67
C LEU A 464 -15.70 -12.93 -9.59
N MET A 465 -15.71 -13.44 -8.34
CA MET A 465 -14.90 -12.87 -7.26
C MET A 465 -13.40 -12.97 -7.54
N SER A 466 -12.94 -14.07 -8.15
CA SER A 466 -11.54 -14.25 -8.54
C SER A 466 -11.13 -13.33 -9.70
N LEU A 467 -12.06 -13.03 -10.63
CA LEU A 467 -11.80 -12.16 -11.78
C LEU A 467 -11.72 -10.67 -11.40
N LEU A 468 -12.47 -10.24 -10.38
CA LEU A 468 -12.56 -8.83 -10.00
C LEU A 468 -11.36 -8.40 -9.12
N PRO A 469 -10.48 -7.50 -9.60
CA PRO A 469 -9.35 -7.04 -8.82
C PRO A 469 -9.80 -6.24 -7.60
N GLY A 470 -9.34 -6.64 -6.42
CA GLY A 470 -9.62 -5.96 -5.15
C GLY A 470 -10.79 -6.54 -4.33
N VAL A 471 -11.48 -7.56 -4.84
CA VAL A 471 -12.44 -8.33 -4.03
C VAL A 471 -11.69 -9.26 -3.09
N VAL A 472 -11.98 -9.14 -1.80
CA VAL A 472 -11.45 -9.99 -0.73
C VAL A 472 -12.60 -10.74 -0.06
N LEU A 473 -12.42 -12.04 0.17
CA LEU A 473 -13.37 -12.85 0.92
C LEU A 473 -13.17 -12.62 2.41
N THR A 474 -14.17 -12.02 3.07
CA THR A 474 -14.18 -11.79 4.53
C THR A 474 -15.18 -12.72 5.22
N LEU A 475 -15.22 -12.72 6.55
CA LEU A 475 -16.18 -13.54 7.29
C LEU A 475 -17.65 -13.12 7.02
N PRO A 476 -18.00 -11.82 6.98
CA PRO A 476 -19.29 -11.38 6.44
C PRO A 476 -19.51 -11.78 4.98
N GLY A 477 -18.45 -11.80 4.16
CA GLY A 477 -18.52 -12.29 2.78
C GLY A 477 -18.94 -13.77 2.69
N ILE A 478 -18.41 -14.63 3.56
CA ILE A 478 -18.85 -16.04 3.66
C ILE A 478 -20.32 -16.13 4.09
N ALA A 479 -20.76 -15.31 5.04
CA ALA A 479 -22.18 -15.26 5.42
C ALA A 479 -23.07 -14.81 4.25
N GLY A 480 -22.63 -13.80 3.48
CA GLY A 480 -23.29 -13.37 2.25
C GLY A 480 -23.38 -14.48 1.21
N LEU A 481 -22.32 -15.27 1.01
CA LEU A 481 -22.35 -16.45 0.13
C LEU A 481 -23.41 -17.46 0.57
N VAL A 482 -23.46 -17.79 1.87
CA VAL A 482 -24.48 -18.69 2.43
C VAL A 482 -25.89 -18.15 2.16
N LEU A 483 -26.09 -16.84 2.36
CA LEU A 483 -27.36 -16.17 2.10
C LEU A 483 -27.76 -16.27 0.62
N THR A 484 -26.84 -15.95 -0.30
CA THR A 484 -27.09 -16.05 -1.75
C THR A 484 -27.43 -17.48 -2.17
N ILE A 485 -26.76 -18.48 -1.61
CA ILE A 485 -27.06 -19.90 -1.87
C ILE A 485 -28.48 -20.24 -1.38
N GLY A 486 -28.87 -19.80 -0.18
CA GLY A 486 -30.21 -20.02 0.37
C GLY A 486 -31.30 -19.41 -0.52
N MET A 487 -31.10 -18.18 -1.01
CA MET A 487 -32.04 -17.52 -1.91
C MET A 487 -32.12 -18.19 -3.28
N ALA A 488 -30.98 -18.63 -3.83
CA ALA A 488 -30.95 -19.34 -5.12
C ALA A 488 -31.71 -20.67 -5.05
N VAL A 489 -31.63 -21.35 -3.90
CA VAL A 489 -32.35 -22.60 -3.63
C VAL A 489 -33.86 -22.36 -3.56
N ASP A 490 -34.31 -21.37 -2.81
CA ASP A 490 -35.72 -21.05 -2.63
C ASP A 490 -36.39 -20.77 -3.98
N THR A 491 -35.74 -19.98 -4.84
CA THR A 491 -36.27 -19.67 -6.16
C THR A 491 -36.42 -20.93 -7.03
N ASN A 492 -35.42 -21.81 -7.00
CA ASN A 492 -35.48 -23.08 -7.73
C ASN A 492 -36.63 -23.95 -7.23
N VAL A 493 -36.86 -24.00 -5.92
CA VAL A 493 -37.96 -24.75 -5.30
C VAL A 493 -39.32 -24.24 -5.77
N ILE A 494 -39.54 -22.91 -5.78
CA ILE A 494 -40.79 -22.30 -6.25
C ILE A 494 -41.08 -22.69 -7.70
N ILE A 495 -40.07 -22.58 -8.58
CA ILE A 495 -40.19 -22.97 -9.99
C ILE A 495 -40.56 -24.44 -10.12
N PHE A 496 -39.94 -25.33 -9.34
CA PHE A 496 -40.22 -26.77 -9.43
C PHE A 496 -41.57 -27.19 -8.86
N GLU A 497 -42.02 -26.62 -7.74
CA GLU A 497 -43.38 -26.88 -7.24
C GLU A 497 -44.41 -26.41 -8.26
N ARG A 498 -44.18 -25.27 -8.92
CA ARG A 498 -45.08 -24.80 -9.96
C ARG A 498 -45.11 -25.72 -11.19
N ILE A 499 -43.96 -26.22 -11.64
CA ILE A 499 -43.88 -27.22 -12.73
C ILE A 499 -44.63 -28.51 -12.35
N LYS A 500 -44.52 -28.95 -11.09
CA LYS A 500 -45.19 -30.15 -10.57
C LYS A 500 -46.70 -29.96 -10.49
N GLU A 501 -47.17 -28.77 -10.12
CA GLU A 501 -48.59 -28.39 -10.10
C GLU A 501 -49.19 -28.40 -11.51
N GLU A 502 -48.56 -27.73 -12.48
CA GLU A 502 -48.97 -27.73 -13.90
C GLU A 502 -49.03 -29.15 -14.49
N ARG A 503 -48.06 -30.01 -14.13
CA ARG A 503 -48.07 -31.40 -14.60
C ARG A 503 -49.21 -32.22 -14.00
N ARG A 504 -49.64 -31.91 -12.77
CA ARG A 504 -50.81 -32.56 -12.13
C ARG A 504 -52.13 -32.14 -12.78
N GLN A 505 -52.18 -30.96 -13.40
CA GLN A 505 -53.38 -30.44 -14.08
C GLN A 505 -53.58 -31.00 -15.51
N GLY A 506 -52.74 -31.95 -15.96
CA GLY A 506 -52.95 -32.68 -17.21
C GLY A 506 -52.37 -32.05 -18.47
N SER A 507 -51.62 -30.94 -18.34
CA SER A 507 -50.91 -30.29 -19.44
C SER A 507 -49.92 -31.25 -20.12
N SER A 508 -50.06 -31.50 -21.43
CA SER A 508 -49.12 -32.35 -22.19
C SER A 508 -47.70 -31.76 -22.14
N MET A 509 -46.65 -32.61 -22.24
CA MET A 509 -45.23 -32.20 -22.15
C MET A 509 -44.85 -31.09 -23.16
N ARG A 510 -45.62 -30.89 -24.24
CA ARG A 510 -45.48 -29.77 -25.20
C ARG A 510 -46.16 -28.49 -24.70
N GLY A 511 -47.37 -28.57 -24.14
CA GLY A 511 -48.07 -27.45 -23.51
C GLY A 511 -47.35 -26.92 -22.28
N ALA A 512 -46.77 -27.81 -21.47
CA ALA A 512 -45.92 -27.44 -20.35
C ALA A 512 -44.64 -26.71 -20.79
N LYS A 513 -44.06 -27.01 -21.98
CA LYS A 513 -42.87 -26.32 -22.51
C LYS A 513 -43.19 -24.91 -23.02
N THR A 514 -44.29 -24.73 -23.74
CA THR A 514 -44.75 -23.40 -24.18
C THR A 514 -45.15 -22.55 -22.98
N TRP A 515 -45.85 -23.14 -22.01
CA TRP A 515 -46.17 -22.45 -20.75
C TRP A 515 -44.91 -22.14 -19.94
N LEU A 516 -43.95 -23.06 -19.82
CA LEU A 516 -42.63 -22.79 -19.21
C LEU A 516 -41.96 -21.59 -19.85
N SER A 517 -41.98 -21.44 -21.17
CA SER A 517 -41.36 -20.28 -21.83
C SER A 517 -42.04 -18.95 -21.51
N ALA A 518 -43.37 -18.94 -21.34
CA ALA A 518 -44.15 -17.75 -21.01
C ALA A 518 -44.10 -17.42 -19.51
N SER A 519 -44.29 -18.43 -18.67
CA SER A 519 -44.32 -18.33 -17.21
C SER A 519 -42.94 -18.11 -16.62
N ALA A 520 -41.89 -18.73 -17.18
CA ALA A 520 -40.52 -18.39 -16.81
C ALA A 520 -40.22 -16.92 -17.11
N LYS A 521 -40.72 -16.36 -18.22
CA LYS A 521 -40.53 -14.93 -18.53
C LYS A 521 -41.15 -14.02 -17.46
N GLN A 522 -42.32 -14.38 -16.95
CA GLN A 522 -43.01 -13.64 -15.88
C GLN A 522 -42.33 -13.83 -14.52
N HIS A 523 -41.96 -15.06 -14.18
CA HIS A 523 -41.25 -15.38 -12.92
C HIS A 523 -39.85 -14.78 -12.89
N TYR A 524 -39.08 -14.85 -13.98
CA TYR A 524 -37.77 -14.19 -14.08
C TYR A 524 -37.89 -12.68 -13.92
N ARG A 525 -39.01 -12.07 -14.32
CA ARG A 525 -39.25 -10.64 -14.14
C ARG A 525 -39.51 -10.29 -12.67
N CYS A 526 -40.38 -11.03 -11.98
CA CYS A 526 -40.57 -10.87 -10.53
C CYS A 526 -39.30 -11.19 -9.74
N GLN A 527 -38.51 -12.16 -10.19
CA GLN A 527 -37.23 -12.52 -9.58
C GLN A 527 -36.19 -11.40 -9.78
N PHE A 528 -36.17 -10.77 -10.95
CA PHE A 528 -35.33 -9.60 -11.20
C PHE A 528 -35.73 -8.46 -10.26
N ASP A 529 -37.03 -8.18 -10.12
CA ASP A 529 -37.53 -7.12 -9.24
C ASP A 529 -37.19 -7.38 -7.75
N ASP A 530 -37.29 -8.62 -7.26
CA ASP A 530 -36.94 -8.97 -5.87
C ASP A 530 -35.41 -8.95 -5.65
N HIS A 531 -34.61 -9.38 -6.65
CA HIS A 531 -33.15 -9.25 -6.59
C HIS A 531 -32.69 -7.79 -6.67
N ASP A 532 -33.34 -6.95 -7.47
CA ASP A 532 -33.03 -5.54 -7.63
C ASP A 532 -33.39 -4.75 -6.37
N HIS A 533 -34.54 -5.05 -5.75
CA HIS A 533 -34.90 -4.49 -4.44
C HIS A 533 -33.88 -4.86 -3.36
N ARG A 534 -33.42 -6.11 -3.31
CA ARG A 534 -32.42 -6.56 -2.31
C ARG A 534 -31.03 -6.03 -2.61
N ALA A 535 -30.63 -5.93 -3.88
CA ALA A 535 -29.41 -5.25 -4.27
C ALA A 535 -29.45 -3.77 -3.87
N GLY A 536 -30.61 -3.12 -3.99
CA GLY A 536 -30.85 -1.77 -3.48
C GLY A 536 -30.68 -1.67 -1.95
N VAL A 537 -31.14 -2.67 -1.20
CA VAL A 537 -30.93 -2.75 0.25
C VAL A 537 -29.45 -2.96 0.59
N ASP A 538 -28.75 -3.87 -0.09
CA ASP A 538 -27.31 -4.11 0.11
C ASP A 538 -26.48 -2.86 -0.19
N VAL A 539 -26.78 -2.14 -1.28
CA VAL A 539 -26.14 -0.85 -1.60
C VAL A 539 -26.40 0.18 -0.50
N HIS A 540 -27.59 0.20 0.08
CA HIS A 540 -27.92 1.11 1.18
C HIS A 540 -27.17 0.77 2.48
N TRP A 541 -26.93 -0.52 2.78
CA TRP A 541 -26.13 -0.95 3.94
C TRP A 541 -24.62 -0.75 3.74
N LEU A 542 -24.13 -0.83 2.50
CA LEU A 542 -22.72 -0.64 2.14
C LEU A 542 -22.29 0.84 2.08
N TRP A 543 -23.25 1.77 2.01
CA TRP A 543 -23.02 3.21 2.09
C TRP A 543 -23.48 3.74 3.47
N PRO A 544 -22.58 3.86 4.47
CA PRO A 544 -22.84 4.78 5.56
C PRO A 544 -22.68 6.19 4.99
N GLY A 545 -23.75 6.98 5.03
CA GLY A 545 -23.73 8.40 4.65
C GLY A 545 -22.70 9.22 5.41
#